data_AF-A0AA35WCE0-F1
#
_entry.id   AF-A0AA35WCE0-F1
#
_cell.length_a   1.000
_cell.length_b   1.000
_cell.length_c   1.000
_cell.angle_alpha   90.00
_cell.angle_beta   90.00
_cell.angle_gamma   90.00
#
_symmetry.space_group_name_H-M   'P 1'
#
loop_
_entity.id
_entity.type
_entity.pdbx_description
1 polymer ?
#
loop_
_entity_poly.entity_id
_entity_poly.type
_entity_poly.pdbx_seq_one_letter_code
_entity_poly.pdbx_strand_id
1 'polypeptide(L)'
;MASARPSSTYYAESLEESSIGDVSTLRTKLQSRRAQLNVEIEKEDKFHQGSKRLVRASSDHKARDQAQLEASFAESKIRVHQAELAKINSSLQAYQQEGLRSSQPPLIPFALKTTARLSVVSSFTDTISGHYHMDPAALLDQIYEFQELRYAVSNVTRDESGVESLLEYHNQLQLVSKRLIHPKLRHGLAFIW
;
A
#
# COMPACT_ATOMS: atom_id res chain seq x y z
N MET A 1 5.22 -28.35 -45.64
CA MET A 1 4.65 -28.98 -44.44
C MET A 1 4.28 -27.88 -43.46
N ALA A 2 2.98 -27.78 -43.16
CA ALA A 2 2.40 -26.75 -42.30
C ALA A 2 2.56 -27.11 -40.81
N SER A 3 2.78 -26.11 -39.96
CA SER A 3 2.50 -26.20 -38.52
C SER A 3 1.77 -24.92 -38.12
N ALA A 4 0.45 -25.03 -38.02
CA ALA A 4 -0.44 -23.98 -37.58
C ALA A 4 -0.27 -23.75 -36.07
N ARG A 5 0.00 -22.51 -35.68
CA ARG A 5 -0.10 -22.06 -34.29
C ARG A 5 -1.58 -22.04 -33.90
N PRO A 6 -1.98 -22.55 -32.72
CA PRO A 6 -3.37 -22.42 -32.28
C PRO A 6 -3.65 -20.96 -31.96
N SER A 7 -4.62 -20.39 -32.68
CA SER A 7 -5.13 -19.04 -32.50
C SER A 7 -5.73 -18.88 -31.10
N SER A 8 -5.26 -17.88 -30.36
CA SER A 8 -5.82 -17.39 -29.09
C SER A 8 -7.12 -16.62 -29.34
N THR A 9 -8.08 -17.23 -30.03
CA THR A 9 -9.38 -16.64 -30.36
C THR A 9 -10.56 -17.34 -29.67
N TYR A 10 -10.31 -18.46 -28.98
CA TYR A 10 -11.36 -19.29 -28.38
C TYR A 10 -12.12 -18.66 -27.19
N TYR A 11 -11.73 -17.48 -26.70
CA TYR A 11 -12.41 -16.80 -25.59
C TYR A 11 -13.10 -15.49 -25.97
N ALA A 12 -12.95 -15.02 -27.21
CA ALA A 12 -13.57 -13.76 -27.65
C ALA A 12 -15.00 -13.96 -28.19
N GLU A 13 -15.34 -15.17 -28.62
CA GLU A 13 -16.53 -15.42 -29.46
C GLU A 13 -17.82 -15.70 -28.67
N SER A 14 -17.78 -15.69 -27.34
CA SER A 14 -18.96 -15.98 -26.49
C SER A 14 -19.55 -14.76 -25.78
N LEU A 15 -19.24 -13.53 -26.22
CA LEU A 15 -19.71 -12.31 -25.56
C LEU A 15 -20.45 -11.31 -26.46
N GLU A 16 -20.67 -11.61 -27.74
CA GLU A 16 -21.42 -10.73 -28.66
C GLU A 16 -22.83 -11.26 -28.93
N GLU A 17 -23.71 -11.14 -27.93
CA GLU A 17 -25.13 -10.86 -28.17
C GLU A 17 -25.82 -10.51 -26.83
N SER A 18 -25.85 -9.23 -26.49
CA SER A 18 -26.79 -8.73 -25.49
C SER A 18 -27.36 -7.38 -25.90
N SER A 19 -28.67 -7.40 -26.13
CA SER A 19 -29.61 -6.31 -26.41
C SER A 19 -29.35 -5.01 -25.63
N ILE A 20 -29.69 -3.88 -26.27
CA ILE A 20 -29.61 -2.47 -25.84
C ILE A 20 -30.48 -2.21 -24.59
N GLY A 21 -30.13 -2.82 -23.46
CA GLY A 21 -30.89 -2.70 -22.22
C GLY A 21 -30.18 -3.18 -20.95
N ASP A 22 -29.09 -3.93 -21.06
CA ASP A 22 -28.33 -4.39 -19.90
C ASP A 22 -26.82 -4.28 -20.11
N VAL A 23 -26.33 -3.05 -20.27
CA VAL A 23 -24.88 -2.78 -20.38
C VAL A 23 -24.28 -2.77 -18.97
N SER A 24 -24.27 -3.93 -18.30
CA SER A 24 -23.45 -4.08 -17.10
C SER A 24 -21.98 -4.01 -17.50
N THR A 25 -21.29 -2.96 -17.05
CA THR A 25 -19.85 -2.78 -17.30
C THR A 25 -19.07 -4.03 -16.86
N LEU A 26 -17.94 -4.34 -17.51
CA LEU A 26 -17.05 -5.43 -17.08
C LEU A 26 -16.75 -5.38 -15.57
N ARG A 27 -16.60 -4.17 -15.02
CA ARG A 27 -16.46 -3.91 -13.59
C ARG A 27 -17.67 -4.42 -12.79
N THR A 28 -18.88 -4.06 -13.18
CA THR A 28 -20.12 -4.50 -12.50
C THR A 28 -20.24 -6.03 -12.51
N LYS A 29 -19.93 -6.68 -13.65
CA LYS A 29 -19.92 -8.14 -13.76
C LYS A 29 -18.90 -8.79 -12.82
N LEU A 30 -17.67 -8.27 -12.77
CA LEU A 30 -16.62 -8.75 -11.86
C LEU A 30 -16.97 -8.54 -10.39
N GLN A 31 -17.59 -7.41 -10.01
CA GLN A 31 -18.02 -7.17 -8.63
C GLN A 31 -19.16 -8.11 -8.22
N SER A 32 -20.12 -8.36 -9.11
CA SER A 32 -21.18 -9.35 -8.86
C SER A 32 -20.59 -10.75 -8.66
N ARG A 33 -19.67 -11.18 -9.52
CA ARG A 33 -18.99 -12.48 -9.37
C ARG A 33 -18.15 -12.56 -8.09
N ARG A 34 -17.47 -11.47 -7.71
CA ARG A 34 -16.72 -11.36 -6.44
C ARG A 34 -17.64 -11.58 -5.24
N ALA A 35 -18.82 -10.95 -5.24
CA ALA A 35 -19.80 -11.10 -4.17
C ALA A 35 -20.33 -12.54 -4.09
N GLN A 36 -20.64 -13.15 -5.24
CA GLN A 36 -21.06 -14.56 -5.32
C GLN A 36 -20.00 -15.50 -4.75
N LEU A 37 -18.73 -15.34 -5.16
CA LEU A 37 -17.63 -16.17 -4.67
C LEU A 37 -17.44 -16.06 -3.15
N ASN A 38 -17.60 -14.88 -2.57
CA ASN A 38 -17.51 -14.71 -1.12
C ASN A 38 -18.61 -15.51 -0.38
N VAL A 39 -19.85 -15.48 -0.90
CA VAL A 39 -20.96 -16.26 -0.35
C VAL A 39 -20.72 -17.77 -0.51
N GLU A 40 -20.22 -18.20 -1.67
CA GLU A 40 -19.89 -19.60 -1.93
C GLU A 40 -18.75 -20.10 -1.03
N ILE A 41 -17.70 -19.32 -0.82
CA ILE A 41 -16.60 -19.64 0.11
C ILE A 41 -17.13 -19.78 1.53
N GLU A 42 -17.96 -18.84 2.00
CA GLU A 42 -18.53 -18.91 3.35
C GLU A 42 -19.40 -20.16 3.54
N LYS A 43 -20.18 -20.52 2.52
CA LYS A 43 -20.99 -21.74 2.52
C LYS A 43 -20.13 -23.00 2.61
N GLU A 44 -19.11 -23.11 1.77
CA GLU A 44 -18.22 -24.28 1.76
C GLU A 44 -17.36 -24.36 3.03
N ASP A 45 -16.97 -23.22 3.62
CA ASP A 45 -16.27 -23.19 4.92
C ASP A 45 -17.14 -23.71 6.06
N LYS A 46 -18.41 -23.27 6.13
CA LYS A 46 -19.39 -23.81 7.09
C LYS A 46 -19.57 -25.32 6.93
N PHE A 47 -19.68 -25.80 5.69
CA PHE A 47 -19.80 -27.23 5.40
C PHE A 47 -18.52 -28.00 5.81
N HIS A 48 -17.34 -27.51 5.44
CA HIS A 48 -16.05 -28.09 5.83
C HIS A 48 -15.90 -28.20 7.35
N GLN A 49 -16.24 -27.14 8.08
CA GLN A 49 -16.24 -27.14 9.55
C GLN A 49 -17.25 -28.15 10.11
N GLY A 50 -18.45 -28.23 9.54
CA GLY A 50 -19.48 -29.21 9.91
C GLY A 50 -19.00 -30.65 9.74
N SER A 51 -18.47 -31.00 8.57
CA SER A 51 -17.92 -32.33 8.30
C SER A 51 -16.74 -32.66 9.22
N LYS A 52 -15.84 -31.70 9.50
CA LYS A 52 -14.75 -31.89 10.50
C LYS A 52 -15.27 -32.16 11.91
N ARG A 53 -16.36 -31.51 12.33
CA ARG A 53 -16.99 -31.78 13.63
C ARG A 53 -17.61 -33.18 13.67
N LEU A 54 -18.28 -33.61 12.60
CA LEU A 54 -18.83 -34.95 12.47
C LEU A 54 -17.74 -36.03 12.52
N VAL A 55 -16.60 -35.83 11.86
CA VAL A 55 -15.44 -36.75 11.94
C VAL A 55 -14.95 -36.93 13.38
N ARG A 56 -15.01 -35.86 14.20
CA ARG A 56 -14.59 -35.90 15.61
C ARG A 56 -15.65 -36.50 16.54
N ALA A 57 -16.92 -36.32 16.23
CA ALA A 57 -18.04 -36.75 17.08
C ALA A 57 -18.57 -38.15 16.76
N SER A 58 -18.37 -38.64 15.54
CA SER A 58 -18.86 -39.96 15.10
C SER A 58 -18.01 -41.09 15.66
N SER A 59 -18.68 -42.11 16.20
CA SER A 59 -18.10 -43.41 16.56
C SER A 59 -18.22 -44.46 15.45
N ASP A 60 -19.08 -44.23 14.44
CA ASP A 60 -19.21 -45.09 13.26
C ASP A 60 -18.12 -44.78 12.23
N HIS A 61 -17.39 -45.81 11.83
CA HIS A 61 -16.28 -45.74 10.88
C HIS A 61 -16.74 -45.31 9.48
N LYS A 62 -17.90 -45.79 9.01
CA LYS A 62 -18.39 -45.46 7.67
C LYS A 62 -18.80 -44.00 7.57
N ALA A 63 -19.56 -43.52 8.56
CA ALA A 63 -19.95 -42.11 8.65
C ALA A 63 -18.73 -41.18 8.76
N ARG A 64 -17.69 -41.61 9.48
CA ARG A 64 -16.45 -40.86 9.64
C ARG A 64 -15.65 -40.76 8.34
N ASP A 65 -15.49 -41.85 7.61
CA ASP A 65 -14.77 -41.86 6.31
C ASP A 65 -15.48 -40.97 5.28
N GLN A 66 -16.81 -41.06 5.22
CA GLN A 66 -17.63 -40.22 4.36
C GLN A 66 -17.48 -38.73 4.73
N ALA A 67 -17.57 -38.38 6.01
CA ALA A 67 -17.41 -37.00 6.46
C ALA A 67 -15.99 -36.47 6.20
N GLN A 68 -14.96 -37.31 6.28
CA GLN A 68 -13.59 -36.91 5.96
C GLN A 68 -13.41 -36.64 4.46
N LEU A 69 -14.04 -37.46 3.62
CA LEU A 69 -14.04 -37.25 2.17
C LEU A 69 -14.75 -35.93 1.81
N GLU A 70 -15.93 -35.70 2.39
CA GLU A 70 -16.71 -34.46 2.21
C GLU A 70 -15.93 -33.21 2.66
N ALA A 71 -15.22 -33.27 3.78
CA ALA A 71 -14.37 -32.18 4.23
C ALA A 71 -13.26 -31.86 3.21
N SER A 72 -12.67 -32.90 2.62
CA SER A 72 -11.61 -32.75 1.60
C SER A 72 -12.15 -32.12 0.31
N PHE A 73 -13.35 -32.52 -0.12
CA PHE A 73 -14.04 -31.92 -1.27
C PHE A 73 -14.36 -30.43 -1.04
N ALA A 74 -14.87 -30.08 0.13
CA ALA A 74 -15.15 -28.69 0.49
C ALA A 74 -13.89 -27.83 0.49
N GLU A 75 -12.78 -28.37 1.02
CA GLU A 75 -11.48 -27.68 1.00
C GLU A 75 -10.98 -27.43 -0.44
N SER A 76 -11.14 -28.41 -1.34
CA SER A 76 -10.81 -28.25 -2.75
C SER A 76 -11.63 -27.15 -3.42
N LYS A 77 -12.93 -27.08 -3.15
CA LYS A 77 -13.81 -26.02 -3.70
C LYS A 77 -13.41 -24.63 -3.19
N ILE A 78 -13.14 -24.51 -1.88
CA ILE A 78 -12.67 -23.25 -1.29
C ILE A 78 -11.40 -22.78 -2.01
N ARG A 79 -10.43 -23.68 -2.25
CA ARG A 79 -9.19 -23.33 -2.98
C ARG A 79 -9.47 -22.82 -4.40
N VAL A 80 -10.39 -23.46 -5.13
CA VAL A 80 -10.76 -23.01 -6.47
C VAL A 80 -11.43 -21.64 -6.44
N HIS A 81 -12.38 -21.43 -5.53
CA HIS A 81 -13.06 -20.13 -5.40
C HIS A 81 -12.11 -19.02 -4.96
N GLN A 82 -11.15 -19.31 -4.07
CA GLN A 82 -10.10 -18.37 -3.68
C GLN A 82 -9.17 -18.02 -4.84
N ALA A 83 -8.81 -19.00 -5.68
CA ALA A 83 -8.00 -18.74 -6.88
C ALA A 83 -8.74 -17.85 -7.88
N GLU A 84 -10.04 -18.09 -8.10
CA GLU A 84 -10.87 -17.22 -8.93
C GLU A 84 -11.01 -15.82 -8.34
N LEU A 85 -11.23 -15.72 -7.03
CA LEU A 85 -11.32 -14.45 -6.31
C LEU A 85 -10.02 -13.64 -6.43
N ALA A 86 -8.87 -14.31 -6.33
CA ALA A 86 -7.55 -13.69 -6.53
C ALA A 86 -7.42 -13.15 -7.97
N LYS A 87 -7.83 -13.94 -8.97
CA LYS A 87 -7.85 -13.51 -10.39
C LYS A 87 -8.69 -12.26 -10.59
N ILE A 88 -9.89 -12.21 -9.99
CA ILE A 88 -10.78 -11.04 -10.07
C ILE A 88 -10.14 -9.82 -9.39
N ASN A 89 -9.56 -9.98 -8.20
CA ASN A 89 -8.90 -8.87 -7.49
C ASN A 89 -7.67 -8.35 -8.25
N SER A 90 -6.99 -9.19 -9.01
CA SER A 90 -5.87 -8.79 -9.88
C SER A 90 -6.28 -8.26 -11.27
N SER A 91 -7.58 -8.29 -11.60
CA SER A 91 -8.05 -7.90 -12.94
C SER A 91 -7.99 -6.39 -13.11
N LEU A 92 -7.01 -5.92 -13.88
CA LEU A 92 -6.86 -4.50 -14.24
C LEU A 92 -7.71 -4.11 -15.45
N GLN A 93 -8.12 -5.07 -16.29
CA GLN A 93 -8.83 -4.81 -17.53
C GLN A 93 -10.19 -4.12 -17.32
N ALA A 94 -10.90 -4.42 -16.23
CA ALA A 94 -12.16 -3.77 -15.90
C ALA A 94 -12.01 -2.28 -15.52
N TYR A 95 -10.78 -1.82 -15.26
CA TYR A 95 -10.44 -0.43 -14.96
C TYR A 95 -9.72 0.27 -16.11
N GLN A 96 -9.21 -0.50 -17.08
CA GLN A 96 -8.55 0.00 -18.28
C GLN A 96 -9.54 0.01 -19.45
N GLN A 97 -10.49 0.94 -19.46
CA GLN A 97 -11.25 1.19 -20.69
C GLN A 97 -10.25 1.63 -21.78
N GLU A 98 -10.29 1.02 -22.96
CA GLU A 98 -9.37 1.37 -24.06
C GLU A 98 -9.45 2.85 -24.45
N GLY A 99 -10.62 3.48 -24.27
CA GLY A 99 -10.81 4.92 -24.45
C GLY A 99 -10.16 5.82 -23.39
N LEU A 100 -9.74 5.28 -22.24
CA LEU A 100 -8.97 6.01 -21.22
C LEU A 100 -7.46 5.92 -21.45
N ARG A 101 -6.96 5.19 -22.45
CA ARG A 101 -5.52 5.20 -22.76
C ARG A 101 -5.02 6.59 -23.23
N SER A 102 -5.93 7.48 -23.61
CA SER A 102 -5.66 8.90 -23.90
C SER A 102 -5.87 9.83 -22.70
N SER A 103 -6.58 9.40 -21.65
CA SER A 103 -6.89 10.20 -20.47
C SER A 103 -6.30 9.52 -19.24
N GLN A 104 -5.12 9.99 -18.82
CA GLN A 104 -4.46 9.44 -17.63
C GLN A 104 -5.43 9.49 -16.43
N PRO A 105 -5.51 8.41 -15.63
CA PRO A 105 -6.36 8.41 -14.45
C PRO A 105 -5.96 9.57 -13.54
N PRO A 106 -6.92 10.27 -12.91
CA PRO A 106 -6.61 11.41 -12.07
C PRO A 106 -5.72 10.98 -10.90
N LEU A 107 -4.63 11.72 -10.68
CA LEU A 107 -3.75 11.51 -9.53
C LEU A 107 -4.37 12.15 -8.29
N ILE A 108 -4.20 11.50 -7.14
CA ILE A 108 -4.60 12.05 -5.83
C ILE A 108 -3.36 12.68 -5.19
N PRO A 109 -3.24 14.01 -5.13
CA PRO A 109 -2.09 14.65 -4.49
C PRO A 109 -2.21 14.57 -2.97
N PHE A 110 -1.06 14.42 -2.30
CA PHE A 110 -0.97 14.51 -0.84
C PHE A 110 -0.60 15.92 -0.41
N ALA A 111 -1.25 16.42 0.64
CA ALA A 111 -0.87 17.68 1.27
C ALA A 111 0.43 17.51 2.08
N LEU A 112 1.22 18.58 2.16
CA LEU A 112 2.39 18.61 3.02
C LEU A 112 1.96 18.84 4.48
N LYS A 113 2.71 18.26 5.41
CA LYS A 113 2.51 18.48 6.84
C LYS A 113 2.90 19.91 7.22
N THR A 114 2.22 20.48 8.20
CA THR A 114 2.60 21.75 8.80
C THR A 114 3.58 21.50 9.95
N THR A 115 4.42 22.47 10.29
CA THR A 115 5.34 22.37 11.43
C THR A 115 5.37 23.67 12.21
N ALA A 116 5.59 23.58 13.51
CA ALA A 116 5.79 24.74 14.36
C ALA A 116 7.18 25.37 14.15
N ARG A 117 7.32 26.66 14.48
CA ARG A 117 8.65 27.30 14.56
C ARG A 117 9.45 26.69 15.71
N LEU A 118 10.70 26.38 15.43
CA LEU A 118 11.68 25.85 16.38
C LEU A 118 12.98 26.62 16.19
N SER A 119 13.47 27.23 17.26
CA SER A 119 14.81 27.80 17.29
C SER A 119 15.80 26.70 17.64
N VAL A 120 16.85 26.57 16.82
CA VAL A 120 17.91 25.57 17.01
C VAL A 120 19.19 26.17 17.58
N VAL A 121 19.29 27.50 17.61
CA VAL A 121 20.50 28.24 17.96
C VAL A 121 21.00 27.88 19.35
N SER A 122 20.17 28.06 20.39
CA SER A 122 20.57 27.79 21.77
C SER A 122 20.97 26.33 21.98
N SER A 123 20.17 25.40 21.47
CA SER A 123 20.44 23.96 21.60
C SER A 123 21.76 23.56 20.95
N PHE A 124 22.08 24.10 19.78
CA PHE A 124 23.35 23.81 19.10
C PHE A 124 24.54 24.49 19.77
N THR A 125 24.42 25.75 20.18
CA THR A 125 25.50 26.44 20.91
C THR A 125 25.82 25.75 22.23
N ASP A 126 24.80 25.30 22.97
CA ASP A 126 24.97 24.57 24.23
C ASP A 126 25.65 23.21 24.00
N THR A 127 25.28 22.51 22.92
CA THR A 127 25.89 21.23 22.56
C THR A 127 27.35 21.41 22.12
N ILE A 128 27.67 22.44 21.35
CA ILE A 128 29.03 22.73 20.87
C ILE A 128 29.95 23.08 22.04
N SER A 129 29.52 23.99 22.92
CA SER A 129 30.31 24.37 24.10
C SER A 129 30.42 23.22 25.11
N GLY A 130 29.32 22.52 25.37
CA GLY A 130 29.25 21.48 26.39
C GLY A 130 29.88 20.15 25.99
N HIS A 131 29.63 19.65 24.78
CA HIS A 131 30.10 18.33 24.33
C HIS A 131 31.42 18.40 23.57
N TYR A 132 31.60 19.43 22.73
CA TYR A 132 32.78 19.57 21.89
C TYR A 132 33.83 20.51 22.48
N HIS A 133 33.51 21.25 23.55
CA HIS A 133 34.41 22.23 24.17
C HIS A 133 34.98 23.25 23.18
N MET A 134 34.18 23.57 22.17
CA MET A 134 34.50 24.55 21.13
C MET A 134 33.78 25.86 21.40
N ASP A 135 34.37 26.97 20.98
CA ASP A 135 33.70 28.26 20.97
C ASP A 135 32.57 28.25 19.92
N PRO A 136 31.29 28.41 20.33
CA PRO A 136 30.17 28.42 19.39
C PRO A 136 30.23 29.57 18.39
N ALA A 137 30.93 30.66 18.70
CA ALA A 137 31.02 31.84 17.83
C ALA A 137 31.56 31.50 16.43
N ALA A 138 32.44 30.50 16.32
CA ALA A 138 32.99 30.05 15.05
C ALA A 138 31.99 29.37 14.11
N LEU A 139 30.84 28.92 14.64
CA LEU A 139 29.81 28.18 13.89
C LEU A 139 28.45 28.88 13.87
N LEU A 140 28.33 30.07 14.47
CA LEU A 140 27.05 30.77 14.59
C LEU A 140 26.42 31.06 13.23
N ASP A 141 27.20 31.50 12.25
CA ASP A 141 26.71 31.82 10.92
C ASP A 141 26.06 30.59 10.24
N GLN A 142 26.70 29.43 10.33
CA GLN A 142 26.20 28.17 9.77
C GLN A 142 24.95 27.68 10.54
N ILE A 143 24.87 27.93 11.84
CA ILE A 143 23.69 27.60 12.65
C ILE A 143 22.51 28.48 12.22
N TYR A 144 22.73 29.77 11.98
CA TYR A 144 21.71 30.67 11.46
C TYR A 144 21.28 30.28 10.05
N GLU A 145 22.21 29.95 9.16
CA GLU A 145 21.91 29.46 7.82
C GLU A 145 21.03 28.19 7.86
N PHE A 146 21.36 27.23 8.72
CA PHE A 146 20.54 26.04 8.92
C PHE A 146 19.14 26.36 9.48
N GLN A 147 19.03 27.33 10.40
CA GLN A 147 17.74 27.78 10.91
C GLN A 147 16.89 28.44 9.82
N GLU A 148 17.49 29.29 9.00
CA GLU A 148 16.80 29.94 7.88
C GLU A 148 16.35 28.91 6.84
N LEU A 149 17.18 27.93 6.52
CA LEU A 149 16.82 26.80 5.67
C LEU A 149 15.60 26.04 6.23
N ARG A 150 15.56 25.81 7.55
CA ARG A 150 14.38 25.20 8.21
C ARG A 150 13.12 26.05 8.03
N TYR A 151 13.23 27.37 8.16
CA TYR A 151 12.10 28.27 7.98
C TYR A 151 11.63 28.33 6.53
N ALA A 152 12.55 28.28 5.56
CA ALA A 152 12.23 28.20 4.14
C ALA A 152 11.41 26.94 3.83
N VAL A 153 11.85 25.76 4.28
CA VAL A 153 11.12 24.50 4.03
C VAL A 153 9.79 24.39 4.78
N SER A 154 9.57 25.18 5.83
CA SER A 154 8.28 25.24 6.53
C SER A 154 7.18 25.88 5.68
N ASN A 155 7.56 26.72 4.70
CA ASN A 155 6.67 27.40 3.76
C ASN A 155 7.17 27.24 2.32
N VAL A 156 7.32 25.99 1.91
CA VAL A 156 7.89 25.65 0.60
C VAL A 156 6.95 25.94 -0.58
N THR A 157 7.52 26.39 -1.69
CA THR A 157 6.83 26.56 -2.98
C THR A 157 6.47 25.22 -3.61
N ARG A 158 5.45 25.20 -4.47
CA ARG A 158 4.92 23.97 -5.10
C ARG A 158 5.51 23.76 -6.50
N ASP A 159 6.83 23.81 -6.58
CA ASP A 159 7.63 23.75 -7.80
C ASP A 159 8.94 22.96 -7.56
N GLU A 160 9.79 22.90 -8.57
CA GLU A 160 11.06 22.18 -8.51
C GLU A 160 12.03 22.79 -7.49
N SER A 161 12.05 24.12 -7.36
CA SER A 161 12.86 24.82 -6.34
C SER A 161 12.47 24.40 -4.92
N GLY A 162 11.17 24.20 -4.68
CA GLY A 162 10.68 23.68 -3.41
C GLY A 162 11.16 22.25 -3.10
N VAL A 163 11.24 21.40 -4.12
CA VAL A 163 11.79 20.03 -3.98
C VAL A 163 13.27 20.08 -3.62
N GLU A 164 14.05 20.94 -4.28
CA GLU A 164 15.46 21.13 -4.00
C GLU A 164 15.69 21.60 -2.55
N SER A 165 14.94 22.61 -2.09
CA SER A 165 15.06 23.09 -0.70
C SER A 165 14.71 22.01 0.33
N LEU A 166 13.68 21.20 0.08
CA LEU A 166 13.33 20.08 0.96
C LEU A 166 14.44 19.03 1.02
N LEU A 167 15.04 18.71 -0.12
CA LEU A 167 16.13 17.75 -0.22
C LEU A 167 17.40 18.28 0.46
N GLU A 168 17.70 19.56 0.27
CA GLU A 168 18.81 20.25 0.92
C GLU A 168 18.64 20.20 2.44
N TYR A 169 17.49 20.62 2.97
CA TYR A 169 17.22 20.56 4.41
C TYR A 169 17.29 19.13 4.93
N HIS A 170 16.75 18.15 4.21
CA HIS A 170 16.85 16.75 4.59
C HIS A 170 18.32 16.32 4.73
N ASN A 171 19.16 16.66 3.75
CA ASN A 171 20.58 16.31 3.76
C ASN A 171 21.33 17.00 4.90
N GLN A 172 21.09 18.29 5.12
CA GLN A 172 21.69 19.02 6.24
C GLN A 172 21.26 18.43 7.60
N LEU A 173 19.98 18.09 7.74
CA LEU A 173 19.45 17.46 8.96
C LEU A 173 20.12 16.10 9.23
N GLN A 174 20.41 15.31 8.19
CA GLN A 174 21.16 14.05 8.32
C GLN A 174 22.60 14.29 8.81
N LEU A 175 23.28 15.31 8.29
CA LEU A 175 24.64 15.67 8.72
C LEU A 175 24.66 16.15 10.18
N VAL A 176 23.72 17.02 10.53
CA VAL A 176 23.50 17.51 11.90
C VAL A 176 23.18 16.36 12.84
N SER A 177 22.31 15.43 12.45
CA SER A 177 21.96 14.27 13.26
C SER A 177 23.17 13.39 13.56
N LYS A 178 24.04 13.15 12.58
CA LYS A 178 25.26 12.33 12.78
C LYS A 178 26.32 13.01 13.62
N ARG A 179 26.41 14.34 13.59
CA ARG A 179 27.47 15.12 14.25
C ARG A 179 27.04 15.68 15.59
N LEU A 180 25.88 16.34 15.68
CA LEU A 180 25.47 17.05 16.89
C LEU A 180 24.57 16.21 17.81
N ILE A 181 23.81 15.26 17.25
CA ILE A 181 22.83 14.49 18.03
C ILE A 181 23.44 13.19 18.56
N HIS A 182 23.91 13.23 19.80
CA HIS A 182 24.39 12.03 20.51
C HIS A 182 23.29 11.43 21.41
N PRO A 183 23.08 10.09 21.44
CA PRO A 183 22.00 9.45 22.20
C PRO A 183 22.03 9.69 23.72
N LYS A 184 23.22 9.98 24.28
CA LYS A 184 23.41 10.22 25.71
C LYS A 184 23.23 11.69 26.12
N LEU A 185 23.03 12.59 25.15
CA LEU A 185 22.90 14.02 25.40
C LEU A 185 21.43 14.44 25.27
N ARG A 186 21.02 15.38 26.13
CA ARG A 186 19.72 16.04 26.02
C ARG A 186 19.87 17.28 25.14
N HIS A 187 19.33 17.23 23.94
CA HIS A 187 19.48 18.32 22.95
C HIS A 187 18.45 19.43 23.10
N GLY A 188 17.39 19.24 23.90
CA GLY A 188 16.37 20.27 24.13
C GLY A 188 15.50 20.62 22.91
N LEU A 189 15.67 19.91 21.78
CA LEU A 189 14.91 20.14 20.55
C LEU A 189 13.65 19.27 20.51
N ALA A 190 12.49 19.90 20.28
CA ALA A 190 11.22 19.23 20.10
C ALA A 190 10.62 19.62 18.74
N PHE A 191 10.49 18.64 17.84
CA PHE A 191 9.85 18.83 16.54
C PHE A 191 8.36 18.54 16.63
N ILE A 192 7.53 19.51 16.27
CA ILE A 192 6.07 19.41 16.27
C ILE A 192 5.57 19.50 14.82
N TRP A 193 4.74 18.55 14.41
CA TRP A 193 4.19 18.37 13.07
C TRP A 193 2.70 17.99 13.13
#